data_AF-A0A7W1RPL8-F1
#
_entry.id   AF-A0A7W1RPL8-F1
#
_cell.length_a   1.000
_cell.length_b   1.000
_cell.length_c   1.000
_cell.angle_alpha   90.00
_cell.angle_beta   90.00
_cell.angle_gamma   90.00
#
_symmetry.space_group_name_H-M   'P 1'
#
loop_
_entity.id
_entity.type
_entity.pdbx_description
1 polymer ?
#
loop_
_entity_poly.entity_id
_entity_poly.type
_entity_poly.pdbx_seq_one_letter_code
_entity_poly.pdbx_strand_id
1 'polypeptide(L)'
;MTPRLSEANGSCSFQLTKRASGAKRQRLSRFPRLACCGRSVEIDQASRPAKIKADAATRPADLKTKILSLDELARRSQQIREAAGRLVLTNGCFDLLHVGHVRYLEEARALGDCLAVAVNGDNSVRTLKGPGRPINPAADRAEVLAALACVDFVTIFHSVRATDVIAAVRPAVYVKGGDYTVETLNFEEQSALQNVGARVEILPLIPGKSTSGILERMQNL
;
A
#
# COMPACT_ATOMS: atom_id res chain seq x y z
N MET A 1 20.51 -38.27 39.51
CA MET A 1 19.42 -38.21 40.49
C MET A 1 18.95 -36.76 40.61
N THR A 2 17.76 -36.47 40.07
CA THR A 2 16.84 -35.37 40.42
C THR A 2 16.63 -35.25 41.94
N PRO A 3 16.08 -34.15 42.53
CA PRO A 3 14.91 -33.31 42.10
C PRO A 3 15.09 -31.79 42.38
N ARG A 4 14.14 -30.84 42.29
CA ARG A 4 12.91 -30.48 41.53
C ARG A 4 12.38 -29.16 42.17
N LEU A 5 11.75 -28.29 41.34
CA LEU A 5 10.66 -27.32 41.66
C LEU A 5 11.03 -26.10 42.55
N SER A 6 10.44 -24.90 42.46
CA SER A 6 9.13 -24.45 41.94
C SER A 6 9.11 -22.95 41.55
N GLU A 7 8.05 -22.59 40.81
CA GLU A 7 7.64 -21.32 40.22
C GLU A 7 7.31 -20.17 41.21
N ALA A 8 7.31 -18.92 40.73
CA ALA A 8 6.30 -17.93 41.13
C ALA A 8 6.11 -16.83 40.06
N ASN A 9 4.86 -16.66 39.66
CA ASN A 9 4.32 -15.77 38.64
C ASN A 9 4.35 -14.29 39.03
N GLY A 10 4.65 -13.43 38.05
CA GLY A 10 4.42 -11.99 38.09
C GLY A 10 3.44 -11.57 37.01
N SER A 11 2.15 -11.83 37.21
CA SER A 11 1.04 -11.22 36.46
C SER A 11 0.73 -9.84 37.04
N CYS A 12 0.57 -8.81 36.21
CA CYS A 12 -0.47 -7.81 36.49
C CYS A 12 -0.88 -7.03 35.22
N SER A 13 -2.03 -7.44 34.70
CA SER A 13 -3.00 -6.71 33.90
C SER A 13 -3.19 -5.24 34.30
N PHE A 14 -3.26 -4.35 33.32
CA PHE A 14 -3.83 -3.00 33.53
C PHE A 14 -5.11 -2.85 32.71
N GLN A 15 -6.23 -2.87 33.42
CA GLN A 15 -7.56 -2.55 32.91
C GLN A 15 -7.76 -1.04 32.82
N LEU A 16 -8.41 -0.60 31.74
CA LEU A 16 -9.03 0.71 31.59
C LEU A 16 -10.04 0.98 32.71
N THR A 17 -10.01 2.19 33.30
CA THR A 17 -11.22 2.83 33.81
C THR A 17 -11.25 4.33 33.49
N LYS A 18 -12.41 4.78 33.02
CA LYS A 18 -12.81 6.17 32.73
C LYS A 18 -13.29 6.89 34.02
N ARG A 19 -13.45 8.22 33.86
CA ARG A 19 -14.23 9.20 34.67
C ARG A 19 -13.47 9.82 35.84
N ALA A 20 -13.73 11.03 36.30
CA ALA A 20 -14.39 12.24 35.79
C ALA A 20 -14.12 13.31 36.87
N SER A 21 -14.08 14.57 36.45
CA SER A 21 -14.51 15.78 37.19
C SER A 21 -14.36 15.87 38.72
N GLY A 22 -13.67 16.94 39.18
CA GLY A 22 -14.11 17.66 40.38
C GLY A 22 -13.08 17.87 41.49
N ALA A 23 -12.55 19.11 41.54
CA ALA A 23 -12.24 19.89 42.74
C ALA A 23 -11.45 19.27 43.91
N LYS A 24 -10.21 19.76 44.11
CA LYS A 24 -9.88 20.78 45.15
C LYS A 24 -8.38 21.02 45.17
N ARG A 25 -7.99 22.29 45.00
CA ARG A 25 -6.64 22.77 45.28
C ARG A 25 -6.41 22.70 46.78
N GLN A 26 -5.38 21.99 47.21
CA GLN A 26 -4.68 22.28 48.45
C GLN A 26 -3.18 22.33 48.17
N ARG A 27 -2.60 23.46 48.55
CA ARG A 27 -1.20 23.81 48.37
C ARG A 27 -0.50 23.37 49.65
N LEU A 28 0.34 22.35 49.57
CA LEU A 28 1.33 22.08 50.62
C LEU A 28 2.72 21.97 50.00
N SER A 29 3.63 22.59 50.74
CA SER A 29 4.95 23.05 50.36
C SER A 29 6.04 22.00 50.57
N ARG A 30 7.04 22.06 49.68
CA ARG A 30 8.46 21.75 49.87
C ARG A 30 8.83 20.27 50.13
N PHE A 31 9.55 19.66 49.17
CA PHE A 31 10.84 18.93 49.31
C PHE A 31 11.22 18.32 47.91
N PRO A 32 12.48 17.86 47.72
CA PRO A 32 13.56 18.52 46.97
C PRO A 32 13.67 18.14 45.48
N ARG A 33 14.55 18.85 44.75
CA ARG A 33 14.99 18.54 43.38
C ARG A 33 15.61 17.14 43.32
N LEU A 34 15.03 16.24 42.52
CA LEU A 34 15.79 15.23 41.79
C LEU A 34 15.68 15.57 40.30
N ALA A 35 16.83 15.90 39.71
CA ALA A 35 17.00 15.98 38.28
C ALA A 35 16.96 14.56 37.70
N CYS A 36 15.92 14.26 36.92
CA CYS A 36 15.95 13.11 36.02
C CYS A 36 16.06 13.67 34.59
N CYS A 37 17.23 13.47 34.01
CA CYS A 37 17.53 13.59 32.59
C CYS A 37 16.38 12.93 31.79
N GLY A 38 15.64 13.60 30.91
CA GLY A 38 16.16 14.40 29.82
C GLY A 38 16.23 13.54 28.54
N ARG A 39 15.07 13.14 28.01
CA ARG A 39 14.74 13.07 26.57
C ARG A 39 13.37 12.41 26.37
N SER A 40 12.34 13.24 26.38
CA SER A 40 11.15 12.99 25.58
C SER A 40 11.61 13.00 24.13
N VAL A 41 11.56 11.86 23.44
CA VAL A 41 11.70 11.85 21.98
C VAL A 41 10.36 12.31 21.43
N GLU A 42 10.18 13.63 21.39
CA GLU A 42 9.18 14.23 20.52
C GLU A 42 9.62 13.93 19.08
N ILE A 43 8.90 13.04 18.41
CA ILE A 43 9.09 12.77 16.99
C ILE A 43 8.57 14.01 16.28
N ASP A 44 9.46 14.97 16.09
CA ASP A 44 9.20 16.20 15.36
C ASP A 44 8.79 15.84 13.93
N GLN A 45 7.53 16.12 13.58
CA GLN A 45 7.00 15.94 12.23
C GLN A 45 7.48 17.04 11.27
N ALA A 46 8.31 17.98 11.71
CA ALA A 46 8.79 19.10 10.92
C ALA A 46 10.23 18.90 10.39
N SER A 47 10.35 18.21 9.25
CA SER A 47 11.33 18.50 8.18
C SER A 47 11.39 17.33 7.22
N ARG A 48 10.41 17.24 6.31
CA ARG A 48 10.56 16.39 5.12
C ARG A 48 11.20 17.23 4.03
N PRO A 49 12.24 16.75 3.33
CA PRO A 49 12.72 17.40 2.12
C PRO A 49 11.56 17.55 1.12
N ALA A 50 11.61 18.61 0.31
CA ALA A 50 10.59 18.96 -0.66
C ALA A 50 10.14 17.72 -1.45
N LYS A 51 8.81 17.55 -1.60
CA LYS A 51 8.19 16.45 -2.37
C LYS A 51 9.00 16.23 -3.64
N ILE A 52 9.48 15.03 -3.87
CA ILE A 52 9.88 14.62 -5.22
C ILE A 52 8.56 14.46 -5.98
N LYS A 53 7.94 15.59 -6.33
CA LYS A 53 7.07 15.57 -7.48
C LYS A 53 8.03 15.23 -8.60
N ALA A 54 7.85 14.08 -9.25
CA ALA A 54 8.30 13.97 -10.63
C ALA A 54 7.75 15.24 -11.31
N ASP A 55 8.63 16.18 -11.62
CA ASP A 55 8.21 17.49 -12.08
C ASP A 55 7.25 17.26 -13.24
N ALA A 56 6.16 18.03 -13.32
CA ALA A 56 5.22 17.91 -14.43
C ALA A 56 5.91 18.08 -15.80
N ALA A 57 7.13 18.64 -15.81
CA ALA A 57 8.05 18.80 -16.94
C ALA A 57 8.90 17.55 -17.29
N THR A 58 8.99 16.54 -16.42
CA THR A 58 9.73 15.28 -16.64
C THR A 58 8.80 14.08 -16.74
N ARG A 59 7.47 14.29 -16.74
CA ARG A 59 6.52 13.22 -17.02
C ARG A 59 6.82 12.68 -18.41
N PRO A 60 7.08 11.38 -18.56
CA PRO A 60 7.28 10.83 -19.88
C PRO A 60 6.01 11.06 -20.70
N ALA A 61 6.11 11.91 -21.73
CA ALA A 61 4.99 12.23 -22.61
C ALA A 61 4.62 11.04 -23.52
N ASP A 62 5.49 10.05 -23.61
CA ASP A 62 5.32 8.84 -24.42
C ASP A 62 4.81 7.67 -23.57
N LEU A 63 3.66 7.11 -23.93
CA LEU A 63 3.06 5.93 -23.27
C LEU A 63 4.06 4.78 -23.16
N LYS A 64 4.90 4.58 -24.17
CA LYS A 64 5.89 3.49 -24.20
C LYS A 64 6.91 3.58 -23.08
N THR A 65 7.22 4.79 -22.62
CA THR A 65 8.22 5.01 -21.57
C THR A 65 7.70 4.76 -20.16
N LYS A 66 6.37 4.66 -19.99
CA LYS A 66 5.75 4.27 -18.72
C LYS A 66 5.61 2.76 -18.56
N ILE A 67 5.53 2.02 -19.66
CA ILE A 67 5.41 0.55 -19.64
C ILE A 67 6.82 -0.05 -19.55
N LEU A 68 7.12 -0.68 -18.42
CA LEU A 68 8.45 -1.18 -18.08
C LEU A 68 8.41 -2.68 -17.84
N SER A 69 9.50 -3.36 -18.20
CA SER A 69 9.79 -4.69 -17.65
C SER A 69 9.93 -4.63 -16.13
N LEU A 70 9.79 -5.79 -15.46
CA LEU A 70 9.92 -5.84 -14.01
C LEU A 70 11.30 -5.38 -13.54
N ASP A 71 12.36 -5.74 -14.26
CA ASP A 71 13.73 -5.34 -13.94
C ASP A 71 13.94 -3.83 -14.09
N GLU A 72 13.38 -3.23 -15.14
CA GLU A 72 13.41 -1.77 -15.32
C GLU A 72 12.64 -1.06 -14.23
N LEU A 73 11.45 -1.56 -13.86
CA LEU A 73 10.66 -0.99 -12.76
C LEU A 73 11.41 -1.11 -11.42
N ALA A 74 12.07 -2.24 -11.16
CA ALA A 74 12.88 -2.44 -9.96
C ALA A 74 14.04 -1.42 -9.90
N ARG A 75 14.74 -1.21 -11.02
CA ARG A 75 15.80 -0.17 -11.14
C ARG A 75 15.25 1.23 -10.89
N ARG A 76 14.09 1.59 -11.49
CA ARG A 76 13.43 2.89 -11.25
C ARG A 76 13.03 3.06 -9.78
N SER A 77 12.48 2.02 -9.17
CA SER A 77 12.10 2.04 -7.76
C SER A 77 13.31 2.24 -6.84
N GLN A 78 14.44 1.59 -7.15
CA GLN A 78 15.69 1.80 -6.43
C GLN A 78 16.16 3.26 -6.53
N GLN A 79 16.20 3.84 -7.74
CA GLN A 79 16.58 5.24 -7.95
C GLN A 79 15.67 6.21 -7.18
N ILE A 80 14.35 5.97 -7.18
CA ILE A 80 13.39 6.78 -6.43
C ILE A 80 13.69 6.71 -4.93
N ARG A 81 13.95 5.51 -4.41
CA ARG A 81 14.27 5.30 -3.00
C ARG A 81 15.60 5.94 -2.59
N GLU A 82 16.64 5.85 -3.43
CA GLU A 82 17.94 6.50 -3.23
C GLU A 82 17.81 8.03 -3.19
N ALA A 83 16.87 8.59 -3.96
CA ALA A 83 16.52 10.00 -3.92
C ALA A 83 15.62 10.38 -2.72
N ALA A 84 15.30 9.43 -1.82
CA ALA A 84 14.34 9.58 -0.71
C ALA A 84 12.87 9.79 -1.14
N GLY A 85 12.52 9.42 -2.37
CA GLY A 85 11.16 9.39 -2.88
C GLY A 85 10.40 8.12 -2.49
N ARG A 86 9.07 8.19 -2.57
CA ARG A 86 8.16 7.11 -2.18
C ARG A 86 7.40 6.57 -3.38
N LEU A 87 7.81 5.41 -3.87
CA LEU A 87 7.04 4.68 -4.89
C LEU A 87 5.88 3.92 -4.23
N VAL A 88 4.68 4.18 -4.73
CA VAL A 88 3.45 3.45 -4.42
C VAL A 88 3.27 2.34 -5.45
N LEU A 89 2.97 1.12 -4.99
CA LEU A 89 2.65 -0.01 -5.85
C LEU A 89 1.22 -0.47 -5.61
N THR A 90 0.48 -0.71 -6.69
CA THR A 90 -0.78 -1.46 -6.67
C THR A 90 -0.74 -2.53 -7.76
N ASN A 91 -1.57 -3.56 -7.64
CA ASN A 91 -1.74 -4.55 -8.68
C ASN A 91 -3.20 -4.88 -8.95
N GLY A 92 -3.49 -5.31 -10.17
CA GLY A 92 -4.82 -5.74 -10.54
C GLY A 92 -4.97 -6.12 -11.99
N CYS A 93 -6.17 -6.59 -12.30
CA CYS A 93 -6.55 -6.98 -13.66
C CYS A 93 -6.91 -5.77 -14.53
N PHE A 94 -7.65 -4.78 -14.01
CA PHE A 94 -8.05 -3.56 -14.74
C PHE A 94 -8.62 -3.80 -16.15
N ASP A 95 -9.46 -4.83 -16.29
CA ASP A 95 -9.98 -5.30 -17.60
C ASP A 95 -10.84 -4.25 -18.31
N LEU A 96 -11.89 -3.77 -17.64
CA LEU A 96 -12.69 -2.63 -18.09
C LEU A 96 -12.62 -1.53 -17.04
N LEU A 97 -12.03 -0.41 -17.41
CA LEU A 97 -11.94 0.75 -16.53
C LEU A 97 -13.32 1.37 -16.31
N HIS A 98 -13.49 1.89 -15.10
CA HIS A 98 -14.65 2.66 -14.68
C HIS A 98 -14.21 3.68 -13.65
N VAL A 99 -15.11 4.62 -13.30
CA VAL A 99 -14.82 5.71 -12.35
C VAL A 99 -14.23 5.22 -11.02
N GLY A 100 -14.66 4.06 -10.52
CA GLY A 100 -14.07 3.40 -9.35
C GLY A 100 -12.57 3.15 -9.46
N HIS A 101 -12.08 2.63 -10.60
CA HIS A 101 -10.65 2.42 -10.81
C HIS A 101 -9.88 3.74 -10.89
N VAL A 102 -10.43 4.75 -11.59
CA VAL A 102 -9.74 6.04 -11.73
C VAL A 102 -9.55 6.71 -10.37
N ARG A 103 -10.61 6.82 -9.57
CA ARG A 103 -10.55 7.41 -8.23
C ARG A 103 -9.64 6.61 -7.29
N TYR A 104 -9.73 5.27 -7.34
CA TYR A 104 -8.83 4.40 -6.60
C TYR A 104 -7.36 4.66 -6.92
N LEU A 105 -7.01 4.79 -8.20
CA LEU A 105 -5.63 5.06 -8.63
C LEU A 105 -5.18 6.48 -8.26
N GLU A 106 -6.07 7.48 -8.30
CA GLU A 106 -5.77 8.83 -7.82
C GLU A 106 -5.48 8.87 -6.32
N GLU A 107 -6.31 8.19 -5.52
CA GLU A 107 -6.09 8.07 -4.07
C GLU A 107 -4.79 7.31 -3.76
N ALA A 108 -4.51 6.22 -4.49
CA ALA A 108 -3.26 5.48 -4.37
C ALA A 108 -2.06 6.40 -4.69
N ARG A 109 -2.14 7.16 -5.79
CA ARG A 109 -1.08 8.09 -6.21
C ARG A 109 -0.80 9.17 -5.16
N ALA A 110 -1.79 9.59 -4.38
CA ALA A 110 -1.65 10.59 -3.33
C ALA A 110 -0.84 10.10 -2.10
N LEU A 111 -0.64 8.79 -1.94
CA LEU A 111 0.09 8.19 -0.81
C LEU A 111 1.62 8.23 -0.97
N GLY A 112 2.12 8.69 -2.12
CA GLY A 112 3.55 8.81 -2.41
C GLY A 112 3.88 9.77 -3.54
N ASP A 113 5.09 9.61 -4.06
CA ASP A 113 5.72 10.50 -5.04
C ASP A 113 5.56 9.99 -6.47
N CYS A 114 5.43 8.66 -6.64
CA CYS A 114 5.14 8.00 -7.92
C CYS A 114 4.18 6.83 -7.71
N LEU A 115 3.36 6.50 -8.71
CA LEU A 115 2.51 5.30 -8.74
C LEU A 115 2.96 4.33 -9.82
N ALA A 116 3.25 3.10 -9.40
CA ALA A 116 3.43 1.95 -10.28
C ALA A 116 2.20 1.02 -10.20
N VAL A 117 1.72 0.58 -11.37
CA VAL A 117 0.62 -0.40 -11.48
C VAL A 117 1.14 -1.69 -12.08
N ALA A 118 1.04 -2.78 -11.31
CA ALA A 118 1.35 -4.13 -11.77
C ALA A 118 0.08 -4.79 -12.34
N VAL A 119 0.13 -5.11 -13.62
CA VAL A 119 -1.00 -5.65 -14.39
C VAL A 119 -0.86 -7.16 -14.48
N ASN A 120 -1.89 -7.90 -14.04
CA ASN A 120 -1.91 -9.35 -14.20
C ASN A 120 -1.89 -9.72 -15.69
N GLY A 121 -1.04 -10.67 -16.08
CA GLY A 121 -1.03 -11.28 -17.41
C GLY A 121 -2.29 -12.13 -17.65
N ASP A 122 -2.59 -12.40 -18.92
CA ASP A 122 -3.89 -12.97 -19.32
C ASP A 122 -4.15 -14.37 -18.74
N ASN A 123 -3.11 -15.20 -18.66
CA ASN A 123 -3.23 -16.54 -18.06
C ASN A 123 -3.48 -16.46 -16.55
N SER A 124 -2.81 -15.54 -15.83
CA SER A 124 -3.04 -15.28 -14.41
C SER A 124 -4.50 -14.85 -14.16
N VAL A 125 -5.02 -13.96 -15.01
CA VAL A 125 -6.43 -13.54 -14.95
C VAL A 125 -7.38 -14.70 -15.23
N ARG A 126 -7.12 -15.53 -16.25
CA ARG A 126 -7.93 -16.72 -16.56
C ARG A 126 -8.00 -17.69 -15.39
N THR A 127 -6.87 -17.95 -14.73
CA THR A 127 -6.83 -18.81 -13.53
C THR A 127 -7.64 -18.22 -12.38
N LEU A 128 -7.61 -16.90 -12.19
CA LEU A 128 -8.27 -16.22 -11.07
C LEU A 128 -9.78 -15.99 -11.29
N LYS A 129 -10.20 -15.70 -12.52
CA LYS A 129 -11.55 -15.22 -12.85
C LYS A 129 -12.34 -16.13 -13.79
N GLY A 130 -11.71 -17.18 -14.31
CA GLY A 130 -12.29 -18.12 -15.25
C GLY A 130 -11.98 -17.81 -16.73
N PRO A 131 -12.37 -18.71 -17.65
CA PRO A 131 -11.92 -18.70 -19.04
C PRO A 131 -12.44 -17.51 -19.86
N GLY A 132 -13.54 -16.88 -19.45
CA GLY A 132 -14.13 -15.71 -20.13
C GLY A 132 -13.45 -14.37 -19.81
N ARG A 133 -12.33 -14.38 -19.09
CA ARG A 133 -11.58 -13.18 -18.69
C ARG A 133 -10.08 -13.39 -18.91
N PRO A 134 -9.29 -12.34 -19.23
CA PRO A 134 -9.73 -10.96 -19.45
C PRO A 134 -10.40 -10.81 -20.82
N ILE A 135 -11.16 -9.73 -21.00
CA ILE A 135 -11.68 -9.33 -22.31
C ILE A 135 -10.57 -8.70 -23.13
N ASN A 136 -9.82 -7.78 -22.50
CA ASN A 136 -8.73 -7.06 -23.14
C ASN A 136 -7.38 -7.73 -22.84
N PRO A 137 -6.51 -7.95 -23.84
CA PRO A 137 -5.14 -8.45 -23.64
C PRO A 137 -4.35 -7.60 -22.64
N ALA A 138 -3.34 -8.21 -22.00
CA ALA A 138 -2.52 -7.53 -20.99
C ALA A 138 -1.80 -6.28 -21.52
N ALA A 139 -1.35 -6.31 -22.77
CA ALA A 139 -0.69 -5.19 -23.41
C ALA A 139 -1.63 -3.97 -23.52
N ASP A 140 -2.85 -4.19 -24.03
CA ASP A 140 -3.86 -3.14 -24.19
C ASP A 140 -4.25 -2.54 -22.83
N ARG A 141 -4.45 -3.40 -21.81
CA ARG A 141 -4.75 -2.95 -20.45
C ARG A 141 -3.62 -2.11 -19.87
N ALA A 142 -2.37 -2.49 -20.12
CA ALA A 142 -1.21 -1.74 -19.68
C ALA A 142 -1.12 -0.37 -20.37
N GLU A 143 -1.42 -0.31 -21.67
CA GLU A 143 -1.43 0.94 -22.45
C GLU A 143 -2.52 1.90 -21.96
N VAL A 144 -3.74 1.40 -21.72
CA VAL A 144 -4.83 2.22 -21.16
C VAL A 144 -4.45 2.77 -19.79
N LEU A 145 -3.83 1.96 -18.92
CA LEU A 145 -3.36 2.42 -17.61
C LEU A 145 -2.23 3.45 -17.72
N ALA A 146 -1.28 3.27 -18.65
CA ALA A 146 -0.19 4.20 -18.89
C ALA A 146 -0.71 5.59 -19.35
N ALA A 147 -1.84 5.64 -20.04
CA ALA A 147 -2.48 6.89 -20.46
C ALA A 147 -3.07 7.69 -19.30
N LEU A 148 -3.30 7.08 -18.12
CA LEU A 148 -3.83 7.79 -16.97
C LEU A 148 -2.79 8.75 -16.39
N ALA A 149 -3.22 9.99 -16.12
CA ALA A 149 -2.34 11.04 -15.62
C ALA A 149 -1.74 10.74 -14.23
N CYS A 150 -2.44 9.95 -13.41
CA CYS A 150 -2.00 9.54 -12.08
C CYS A 150 -1.07 8.31 -12.07
N VAL A 151 -0.85 7.66 -13.21
CA VAL A 151 -0.01 6.47 -13.33
C VAL A 151 1.34 6.87 -13.91
N ASP A 152 2.42 6.60 -13.16
CA ASP A 152 3.79 6.93 -13.57
C ASP A 152 4.46 5.73 -14.26
N PHE A 153 4.22 4.51 -13.76
CA PHE A 153 4.78 3.28 -14.34
C PHE A 153 3.75 2.16 -14.40
N VAL A 154 3.91 1.28 -15.39
CA VAL A 154 3.12 0.07 -15.56
C VAL A 154 4.04 -1.10 -15.81
N THR A 155 3.80 -2.24 -15.18
CA THR A 155 4.50 -3.48 -15.51
C THR A 155 3.51 -4.63 -15.63
N ILE A 156 3.80 -5.61 -16.47
CA ILE A 156 2.98 -6.82 -16.63
C ILE A 156 3.68 -7.97 -15.92
N PHE A 157 2.95 -8.72 -15.10
CA PHE A 157 3.47 -9.91 -14.42
C PHE A 157 2.58 -11.12 -14.67
N HIS A 158 3.18 -12.30 -14.78
CA HIS A 158 2.48 -13.52 -15.20
C HIS A 158 2.19 -14.50 -14.07
N SER A 159 2.77 -14.29 -12.89
CA SER A 159 2.45 -15.06 -11.69
C SER A 159 1.02 -14.79 -11.22
N VAL A 160 0.45 -15.73 -10.47
CA VAL A 160 -0.90 -15.59 -9.88
C VAL A 160 -0.94 -14.46 -8.85
N ARG A 161 0.19 -14.21 -8.20
CA ARG A 161 0.35 -13.28 -7.08
C ARG A 161 1.41 -12.24 -7.41
N ALA A 162 1.33 -11.09 -6.77
CA ALA A 162 2.31 -10.04 -6.96
C ALA A 162 3.57 -10.21 -6.09
N THR A 163 3.77 -11.37 -5.45
CA THR A 163 4.89 -11.65 -4.53
C THR A 163 6.25 -11.29 -5.14
N ASP A 164 6.51 -11.76 -6.36
CA ASP A 164 7.78 -11.50 -7.06
C ASP A 164 7.93 -10.02 -7.41
N VAL A 165 6.83 -9.37 -7.78
CA VAL A 165 6.80 -7.93 -8.07
C VAL A 165 7.11 -7.13 -6.81
N ILE A 166 6.50 -7.47 -5.68
CA ILE A 166 6.74 -6.81 -4.38
C ILE A 166 8.20 -6.96 -3.99
N ALA A 167 8.75 -8.18 -4.11
CA ALA A 167 10.13 -8.47 -3.76
C ALA A 167 11.14 -7.70 -4.62
N ALA A 168 10.90 -7.60 -5.94
CA ALA A 168 11.76 -6.89 -6.87
C ALA A 168 11.63 -5.35 -6.72
N VAL A 169 10.40 -4.84 -6.67
CA VAL A 169 10.13 -3.40 -6.66
C VAL A 169 10.42 -2.79 -5.29
N ARG A 170 10.18 -3.52 -4.19
CA ARG A 170 10.35 -3.03 -2.81
C ARG A 170 9.68 -1.66 -2.58
N PRO A 171 8.36 -1.56 -2.77
CA PRO A 171 7.65 -0.28 -2.71
C PRO A 171 7.66 0.32 -1.30
N ALA A 172 7.54 1.64 -1.21
CA ALA A 172 7.37 2.32 0.09
C ALA A 172 5.94 2.13 0.63
N VAL A 173 4.96 2.08 -0.27
CA VAL A 173 3.55 1.86 0.04
C VAL A 173 2.97 0.84 -0.95
N TYR A 174 2.26 -0.15 -0.44
CA TYR A 174 1.47 -1.07 -1.25
C TYR A 174 -0.01 -0.84 -1.00
N VAL A 175 -0.76 -0.62 -2.08
CA VAL A 175 -2.16 -0.24 -2.00
C VAL A 175 -3.03 -1.34 -2.59
N LYS A 176 -4.08 -1.73 -1.86
CA LYS A 176 -5.16 -2.58 -2.37
C LYS A 176 -6.48 -1.83 -2.29
N GLY A 177 -7.33 -2.01 -3.30
CA GLY A 177 -8.71 -1.53 -3.27
C GLY A 177 -9.62 -2.72 -3.01
N GLY A 178 -10.64 -2.56 -2.16
CA GLY A 178 -11.55 -3.68 -1.91
C GLY A 178 -12.21 -3.69 -0.56
N ASP A 179 -12.93 -4.79 -0.36
CA ASP A 179 -13.25 -5.36 0.96
C ASP A 179 -12.08 -6.20 1.50
N TYR A 180 -10.87 -6.05 0.91
CA TYR A 180 -9.68 -6.66 1.47
C TYR A 180 -9.42 -6.04 2.83
N THR A 181 -8.97 -6.85 3.77
CA THR A 181 -8.35 -6.40 5.01
C THR A 181 -6.90 -6.86 4.99
N VAL A 182 -6.08 -6.34 5.90
CA VAL A 182 -4.68 -6.79 5.97
C VAL A 182 -4.61 -8.30 6.22
N GLU A 183 -5.62 -8.84 6.90
CA GLU A 183 -5.77 -10.25 7.23
C GLU A 183 -6.26 -11.11 6.05
N THR A 184 -6.98 -10.53 5.08
CA THR A 184 -7.44 -11.27 3.89
C THR A 184 -6.49 -11.19 2.70
N LEU A 185 -5.46 -10.33 2.77
CA LEU A 185 -4.29 -10.42 1.90
C LEU A 185 -3.68 -11.81 2.03
N ASN A 186 -3.17 -12.36 0.94
CA ASN A 186 -2.59 -13.67 1.07
C ASN A 186 -1.26 -13.63 1.86
N PHE A 187 -1.05 -14.64 2.71
CA PHE A 187 0.15 -14.82 3.51
C PHE A 187 1.47 -14.56 2.74
N GLU A 188 1.63 -15.09 1.53
CA GLU A 188 2.88 -14.87 0.77
C GLU A 188 3.10 -13.39 0.40
N GLU A 189 2.03 -12.67 0.01
CA GLU A 189 2.11 -11.24 -0.28
C GLU A 189 2.38 -10.45 1.01
N GLN A 190 1.74 -10.82 2.12
CA GLN A 190 2.00 -10.21 3.43
C GLN A 190 3.46 -10.40 3.86
N SER A 191 4.00 -11.62 3.75
CA SER A 191 5.40 -11.90 4.07
C SER A 191 6.35 -11.12 3.18
N ALA A 192 6.08 -11.02 1.87
CA ALA A 192 6.89 -10.21 0.96
C ALA A 192 6.87 -8.72 1.35
N LEU A 193 5.69 -8.18 1.70
CA LEU A 193 5.53 -6.78 2.14
C LEU A 193 6.28 -6.49 3.44
N GLN A 194 6.21 -7.41 4.41
CA GLN A 194 6.96 -7.32 5.66
C GLN A 194 8.47 -7.35 5.42
N ASN A 195 8.95 -8.26 4.57
CA ASN A 195 10.37 -8.40 4.25
C ASN A 195 10.97 -7.16 3.58
N VAL A 196 10.16 -6.43 2.80
CA VAL A 196 10.61 -5.18 2.16
C VAL A 196 10.34 -3.94 3.01
N GLY A 197 9.62 -4.07 4.13
CA GLY A 197 9.24 -2.97 5.01
C GLY A 197 8.21 -2.01 4.40
N ALA A 198 7.35 -2.51 3.50
CA ALA A 198 6.34 -1.69 2.84
C ALA A 198 5.17 -1.38 3.78
N ARG A 199 4.68 -0.14 3.77
CA ARG A 199 3.40 0.22 4.40
C ARG A 199 2.25 -0.30 3.55
N VAL A 200 1.29 -0.98 4.15
CA VAL A 200 0.09 -1.47 3.45
C VAL A 200 -1.08 -0.52 3.69
N GLU A 201 -1.74 -0.10 2.61
CA GLU A 201 -2.93 0.74 2.66
C GLU A 201 -4.08 0.08 1.91
N ILE A 202 -5.26 0.13 2.51
CA ILE A 202 -6.48 -0.46 1.94
C ILE A 202 -7.46 0.68 1.71
N LEU A 203 -7.78 0.92 0.44
CA LEU A 203 -8.70 1.96 0.03
C LEU A 203 -10.11 1.39 -0.17
N PRO A 204 -11.14 2.08 0.32
CA PRO A 204 -12.52 1.62 0.16
C PRO A 204 -12.94 1.61 -1.31
N LEU A 205 -13.71 0.62 -1.72
CA LEU A 205 -14.33 0.62 -3.04
C LEU A 205 -15.49 1.60 -3.11
N ILE A 206 -15.69 2.14 -4.31
CA ILE A 206 -16.89 2.95 -4.60
C ILE A 206 -18.08 2.01 -4.82
N PRO A 207 -19.15 2.12 -4.01
CA PRO A 207 -20.31 1.24 -4.13
C PRO A 207 -20.94 1.30 -5.53
N GLY A 208 -21.40 0.14 -6.02
CA GLY A 208 -22.14 0.02 -7.28
C GLY A 208 -21.30 0.23 -8.55
N LYS A 209 -19.96 0.23 -8.46
CA LYS A 209 -19.07 0.34 -9.62
C LYS A 209 -18.15 -0.88 -9.71
N SER A 210 -18.42 -1.76 -10.66
CA SER A 210 -17.59 -2.92 -10.95
C SER A 210 -17.62 -3.29 -12.43
N THR A 211 -16.56 -3.91 -12.92
CA THR A 211 -16.49 -4.47 -14.27
C THR A 211 -17.55 -5.56 -14.50
N SER A 212 -17.86 -6.37 -13.48
CA SER A 212 -18.91 -7.38 -13.57
C SER A 212 -20.29 -6.76 -13.74
N GLY A 213 -20.61 -5.71 -12.99
CA GLY A 213 -21.90 -5.01 -13.12
C GLY A 213 -22.04 -4.22 -14.43
N ILE A 214 -20.94 -3.88 -15.12
CA ILE A 214 -21.01 -3.36 -16.49
C ILE A 214 -21.40 -4.48 -17.45
N LEU A 215 -20.73 -5.64 -17.38
CA LEU A 215 -21.04 -6.76 -18.27
C LEU A 215 -22.46 -7.31 -18.09
N GLU A 216 -22.91 -7.46 -16.85
CA GLU A 216 -24.27 -7.93 -16.55
C GLU A 216 -25.32 -7.02 -17.20
N ARG A 217 -25.12 -5.69 -17.14
CA ARG A 217 -26.00 -4.75 -17.84
C ARG A 217 -25.95 -4.90 -19.35
N MET A 218 -24.79 -5.18 -19.94
CA MET A 218 -24.66 -5.39 -21.38
C MET A 218 -25.32 -6.69 -21.85
N GLN A 219 -25.32 -7.74 -21.03
CA GLN A 219 -25.97 -9.02 -21.35
C GLN A 219 -27.50 -8.95 -21.27
N ASN A 220 -28.02 -7.94 -20.56
CA ASN A 220 -29.45 -7.70 -20.36
C ASN A 220 -30.02 -6.59 -21.27
N LEU A 221 -29.26 -6.13 -22.27
CA LEU A 221 -29.72 -5.22 -23.34
C LEU A 221 -30.34 -6.00 -24.50
#